data_AF-A0A661JKJ8-F1
#
_entry.id   AF-A0A661JKJ8-F1
#
_cell.length_a   1.000
_cell.length_b   1.000
_cell.length_c   1.000
_cell.angle_alpha   90.00
_cell.angle_beta   90.00
_cell.angle_gamma   90.00
#
_symmetry.space_group_name_H-M   'P 1'
#
loop_
_entity.id
_entity.type
_entity.pdbx_description
1 polymer ?
#
loop_
_entity_poly.entity_id
_entity_poly.type
_entity_poly.pdbx_seq_one_letter_code
_entity_poly.pdbx_strand_id
1 'polypeptide(L)' 'MDRKQKTVMLARQLGTIRPRDVEAEGIPREYLYRLCTSGHLVRIGRGLYALPDALRSEAITLAEVAKL' A
#
# COMPACT_ATOMS: atom_id res chain seq x y z
N MET A 1 13.73 -10.32 -10.01
CA MET A 1 13.16 -9.34 -9.06
C MET A 1 11.83 -9.87 -8.57
N ASP A 2 11.63 -9.93 -7.25
CA ASP A 2 10.40 -10.45 -6.65
C ASP A 2 9.23 -9.48 -6.89
N ARG A 3 8.02 -9.99 -7.14
CA ARG A 3 6.80 -9.17 -7.39
C ARG A 3 6.48 -8.28 -6.18
N LYS A 4 6.78 -8.74 -4.96
CA LYS A 4 6.65 -7.96 -3.73
C LYS A 4 7.58 -6.76 -3.72
N GLN A 5 8.87 -6.96 -4.05
CA GLN A 5 9.84 -5.86 -4.07
C GLN A 5 9.46 -4.80 -5.11
N LYS A 6 9.03 -5.22 -6.32
CA LYS A 6 8.51 -4.29 -7.33
C LYS A 6 7.35 -3.46 -6.80
N THR A 7 6.35 -4.10 -6.17
CA THR A 7 5.19 -3.40 -5.64
C THR A 7 5.58 -2.39 -4.55
N VAL A 8 6.49 -2.79 -3.64
CA VAL A 8 6.98 -1.90 -2.56
C VAL A 8 7.77 -0.72 -3.12
N MET A 9 8.63 -0.94 -4.13
CA MET A 9 9.34 0.16 -4.79
C MET A 9 8.36 1.11 -5.49
N LEU A 10 7.34 0.57 -6.15
CA LEU A 10 6.32 1.37 -6.82
C LEU A 10 5.55 2.24 -5.81
N ALA A 11 5.17 1.70 -4.63
CA ALA A 11 4.60 2.51 -3.56
C ALA A 11 5.56 3.57 -3.03
N ARG A 12 6.87 3.27 -2.92
CA ARG A 12 7.84 4.27 -2.48
C ARG A 12 7.98 5.42 -3.48
N GLN A 13 7.94 5.12 -4.78
CA GLN A 13 8.10 6.12 -5.83
C GLN A 13 6.84 6.96 -6.05
N LEU A 14 5.66 6.33 -6.04
CA LEU A 14 4.39 7.00 -6.29
C LEU A 14 3.71 7.52 -5.01
N GLY A 15 4.16 7.10 -3.84
CA GLY A 15 3.51 7.31 -2.53
C GLY A 15 2.26 6.45 -2.34
N THR A 16 1.40 6.40 -3.36
CA THR A 16 0.18 5.60 -3.40
C THR A 16 0.06 4.82 -4.71
N ILE A 17 -0.37 3.58 -4.62
CA ILE A 17 -0.56 2.66 -5.75
C ILE A 17 -2.04 2.34 -5.92
N ARG A 18 -2.49 2.25 -7.17
CA ARG A 18 -3.79 1.71 -7.55
C ARG A 18 -3.64 0.32 -8.17
N PRO A 19 -4.71 -0.49 -8.17
CA PRO A 19 -4.75 -1.77 -8.89
C PRO A 19 -4.28 -1.66 -10.34
N ARG A 20 -4.67 -0.58 -11.03
CA ARG A 20 -4.26 -0.34 -12.42
C ARG A 20 -2.74 -0.18 -12.60
N ASP A 21 -2.05 0.39 -11.61
CA ASP A 21 -0.61 0.66 -11.70
C ASP A 21 0.19 -0.63 -11.52
N VAL A 22 -0.26 -1.51 -10.61
CA VAL A 22 0.35 -2.84 -10.47
C VAL A 22 -0.01 -3.76 -11.64
N GLU A 23 -1.22 -3.66 -12.18
CA GLU A 23 -1.64 -4.42 -13.36
C GLU A 23 -0.80 -4.05 -14.59
N ALA A 24 -0.43 -2.77 -14.75
CA ALA A 24 0.49 -2.31 -15.79
C ALA A 24 1.90 -2.93 -15.66
N GLU A 25 2.33 -3.24 -14.43
CA GLU A 25 3.58 -3.95 -14.13
C GLU A 25 3.45 -5.49 -14.20
N GLY A 26 2.30 -6.02 -14.63
CA GLY A 26 2.01 -7.45 -14.70
C GLY A 26 1.77 -8.11 -13.34
N ILE A 27 1.44 -7.31 -12.31
CA ILE A 27 1.16 -7.78 -10.95
C ILE A 27 -0.37 -7.82 -10.75
N PRO A 28 -0.94 -8.99 -10.39
CA PRO A 28 -2.38 -9.11 -10.17
C PRO A 28 -2.86 -8.26 -8.98
N ARG A 29 -4.06 -7.69 -9.10
CA ARG A 29 -4.69 -6.93 -8.00
C ARG A 29 -4.84 -7.70 -6.69
N GLU A 30 -5.02 -9.03 -6.74
CA GLU A 30 -5.07 -9.88 -5.55
C GLU A 30 -3.76 -9.85 -4.75
N TYR A 31 -2.64 -9.57 -5.42
CA TYR A 31 -1.34 -9.45 -4.78
C TYR A 31 -1.29 -8.21 -3.87
N LEU A 32 -1.97 -7.11 -4.24
CA LEU A 32 -2.15 -5.96 -3.34
C LEU A 32 -2.92 -6.35 -2.08
N TYR A 33 -3.97 -7.16 -2.23
CA TYR A 33 -4.75 -7.64 -1.09
C TYR A 33 -3.89 -8.52 -0.17
N ARG A 34 -3.12 -9.46 -0.72
CA ARG A 34 -2.17 -10.27 0.07
C ARG A 34 -1.15 -9.41 0.80
N LEU A 35 -0.54 -8.44 0.13
CA LEU A 35 0.43 -7.54 0.75
C LEU A 35 -0.21 -6.65 1.82
N CYS A 36 -1.48 -6.28 1.64
CA CYS A 36 -2.26 -5.57 2.65
C CYS A 36 -2.50 -6.44 3.89
N THR A 37 -2.94 -7.69 3.70
CA THR A 37 -3.17 -8.65 4.78
C THR A 37 -1.88 -9.04 5.52
N SER A 38 -0.75 -9.10 4.82
CA SER A 38 0.57 -9.34 5.43
C SER A 38 1.19 -8.09 6.08
N GLY A 39 0.51 -6.93 6.06
CA GLY A 39 0.99 -5.69 6.67
C GLY A 39 2.11 -4.97 5.91
N HIS A 40 2.41 -5.39 4.67
CA HIS A 40 3.40 -4.71 3.83
C HIS A 40 2.83 -3.47 3.14
N LEU A 41 1.53 -3.48 2.87
CA LEU A 41 0.78 -2.33 2.36
C LEU A 41 -0.40 -2.06 3.28
N VAL A 42 -0.96 -0.88 3.15
CA VAL A 42 -2.17 -0.47 3.85
C VAL A 42 -3.11 0.16 2.84
N ARG A 43 -4.39 -0.22 2.92
CA ARG A 43 -5.42 0.38 2.09
C ARG A 43 -5.86 1.70 2.74
N ILE A 44 -5.50 2.81 2.10
CA ILE A 44 -5.78 4.16 2.60
C ILE A 44 -7.09 4.74 2.04
N GLY A 45 -7.68 4.08 1.05
CA GLY A 45 -8.91 4.54 0.41
C GLY A 45 -9.50 3.53 -0.58
N ARG A 46 -10.47 3.98 -1.37
CA ARG A 46 -11.11 3.14 -2.39
C ARG A 46 -10.12 2.81 -3.52
N GLY A 47 -9.49 1.63 -3.42
CA GLY A 47 -8.51 1.17 -4.40
C GLY A 47 -7.17 1.91 -4.33
N LEU A 48 -6.87 2.53 -3.19
CA LEU A 48 -5.60 3.19 -2.94
C LEU A 48 -4.84 2.42 -1.86
N TYR A 49 -3.61 2.04 -2.20
CA TYR A 49 -2.71 1.29 -1.34
C TYR A 49 -1.42 2.10 -1.14
N ALA A 50 -0.94 2.18 0.08
CA ALA A 50 0.30 2.88 0.40
C ALA A 50 1.20 1.98 1.25
N LEU A 51 2.44 2.40 1.45
CA LEU A 51 3.27 1.81 2.49
C LEU A 51 2.81 2.30 3.86
N PRO A 52 2.77 1.42 4.89
CA PRO A 52 2.49 1.85 6.26
C PRO A 52 3.50 2.90 6.75
N ASP A 53 4.73 2.87 6.23
CA ASP A 53 5.78 3.84 6.54
C ASP A 53 5.51 5.22 5.91
N ALA A 54 4.93 5.25 4.70
CA ALA A 54 4.52 6.50 4.04
C ALA A 54 3.40 7.19 4.81
N LEU A 55 2.43 6.42 5.33
CA LEU A 55 1.42 6.96 6.25
C LEU A 55 2.02 7.50 7.54
N ARG A 56 3.11 6.91 8.07
CA ARG A 56 3.75 7.42 9.30
C ARG A 56 4.37 8.81 9.09
N SER A 57 4.72 9.17 7.85
CA SER A 57 5.30 10.46 7.52
C SER A 57 4.23 11.57 7.38
N GLU A 58 2.97 11.23 7.09
CA GLU A 58 1.88 12.20 6.88
C GLU A 58 0.71 12.10 7.87
N ALA A 59 0.51 10.97 8.57
CA ALA A 59 -0.75 10.64 9.27
C ALA A 59 -0.59 10.22 10.76
N ILE A 60 0.43 10.69 11.48
CA ILE A 60 0.33 10.71 12.96
C ILE A 60 -0.57 11.88 13.36
N THR A 61 -1.88 11.76 13.14
CA THR A 61 -2.84 12.69 13.78
C THR A 61 -4.24 12.14 14.00
N LEU A 62 -4.62 10.95 13.51
CA LEU A 62 -6.04 10.53 13.62
C LEU A 62 -6.35 9.10 14.08
N ALA A 63 -5.37 8.22 14.28
CA ALA A 63 -5.64 6.80 14.57
C ALA A 63 -5.43 6.35 16.03
N GLU A 64 -5.07 7.25 16.97
CA GLU A 64 -5.02 6.89 18.40
C GLU A 64 -6.40 6.90 19.09
N VAL A 65 -7.49 7.30 18.42
CA VAL A 65 -8.78 7.60 19.08
C VAL A 65 -9.77 6.42 19.10
N ALA A 66 -9.43 5.23 18.59
CA ALA A 66 -10.36 4.09 18.54
C ALA A 66 -10.00 2.93 19.49
N LYS A 67 -9.55 3.26 20.71
CA LYS A 67 -9.54 2.32 21.83
C LYS A 67 -9.93 3.06 23.12
N LEU A 68 -11.23 3.18 23.34
CA LEU A 68 -11.85 3.34 24.66
C LEU A 68 -12.69 2.09 24.91
#